data_AF-A0A399T8P9-F1
#
_entry.id   AF-A0A399T8P9-F1
#
_cell.length_a   1.000
_cell.length_b   1.000
_cell.length_c   1.000
_cell.angle_alpha   90.00
_cell.angle_beta   90.00
_cell.angle_gamma   90.00
#
_symmetry.space_group_name_H-M   'P 1'
#
loop_
_entity.id
_entity.type
_entity.pdbx_description
1 polymer ?
#
loop_
_entity_poly.entity_id
_entity_poly.type
_entity_poly.pdbx_seq_one_letter_code
_entity_poly.pdbx_strand_id
1 'polypeptide(L)'
;MELTARRRPSPLLALTLALVVGVSLAGATPAQAAPPGAPLPLAPAAAPSLPAPEVFVGGEVTDVPEIEVILSLDVGELDVRSPRFEYLLDGAGSWRSAYSGQLDHAYIRIPAPAGPHTIAFRAAGSVDGVPVIGTASEPVAVSSLGYPTRYDPVITIDGPRITLAWDVRGYLAGWPEEQSVVYAFGDDPYTFADAVGSTTVDVGYDRTVRLVFWHGPNVDVARYVYLDLATGSPPGTPSFTSAPTPTVVGRPVPGSTLSVRTGTWRPGPVTLTYQWYRDGQRISDAAGPTYEVDARFDGGTRITVGVRGSAPGRASVERVSAPTPRVAMPVISPGVPAIGGLPLVGRQLTVRTGFWRPAPIVLTYRWLRDGVAIPGAEGPAYTPVAADRGRLLEVRVTGERYPYPTVSRTSVAVRVS
;
A
#
# COMPACT_ATOMS: atom_id res chain seq x y z
N MET A 1 53.32 32.49 -34.33
CA MET A 1 52.30 31.43 -34.27
C MET A 1 51.13 32.02 -33.49
N GLU A 2 50.25 32.76 -34.17
CA GLU A 2 49.07 32.29 -34.93
C GLU A 2 47.85 32.17 -33.98
N LEU A 3 46.82 33.03 -34.10
CA LEU A 3 45.71 33.00 -35.08
C LEU A 3 44.86 31.72 -34.91
N THR A 4 43.52 31.72 -34.79
CA THR A 4 42.44 32.64 -35.22
C THR A 4 41.17 32.36 -34.33
N ALA A 5 39.99 33.00 -34.35
CA ALA A 5 39.39 34.04 -35.20
C ALA A 5 38.27 34.90 -34.52
N ARG A 6 38.24 36.18 -34.91
CA ARG A 6 37.08 37.05 -35.27
C ARG A 6 35.71 36.89 -34.57
N ARG A 7 35.35 37.92 -33.78
CA ARG A 7 34.02 38.58 -33.79
C ARG A 7 34.13 39.91 -34.55
N ARG A 8 33.11 40.31 -35.33
CA ARG A 8 32.63 41.69 -35.62
C ARG A 8 31.37 41.64 -36.54
N PRO A 9 30.56 42.71 -36.68
CA PRO A 9 29.09 42.58 -36.70
C PRO A 9 28.39 43.28 -37.90
N SER A 10 27.07 43.52 -37.74
CA SER A 10 26.18 44.47 -38.47
C SER A 10 25.41 43.91 -39.69
N PRO A 11 24.28 44.53 -40.11
CA PRO A 11 23.31 45.36 -39.37
C PRO A 11 21.82 44.95 -39.59
N LEU A 12 20.89 45.67 -38.92
CA LEU A 12 19.46 45.67 -39.22
C LEU A 12 19.15 46.21 -40.63
N LEU A 13 18.15 45.62 -41.31
CA LEU A 13 17.41 46.28 -42.38
C LEU A 13 15.99 45.68 -42.45
N ALA A 14 14.98 46.54 -42.46
CA ALA A 14 13.58 46.15 -42.61
C ALA A 14 13.22 46.01 -44.09
N LEU A 15 12.26 45.12 -44.42
CA LEU A 15 11.53 45.22 -45.68
C LEU A 15 10.08 44.75 -45.50
N THR A 16 9.15 45.67 -45.69
CA THR A 16 7.71 45.42 -45.79
C THR A 16 7.39 44.98 -47.22
N LEU A 17 6.58 43.94 -47.41
CA LEU A 17 5.87 43.73 -48.67
C LEU A 17 4.50 43.11 -48.42
N ALA A 18 3.46 43.70 -49.03
CA ALA A 18 2.09 43.24 -48.92
C ALA A 18 1.80 42.11 -49.92
N LEU A 19 0.83 41.25 -49.60
CA LEU A 19 0.13 40.45 -50.61
C LEU A 19 -1.39 40.58 -50.46
N VAL A 20 -2.04 40.63 -51.62
CA VAL A 20 -3.46 40.97 -51.80
C VAL A 20 -4.35 39.75 -51.57
N VAL A 21 -5.48 39.94 -50.87
CA VAL A 21 -6.65 39.06 -50.98
C VAL A 21 -7.75 39.85 -51.66
N GLY A 22 -8.09 39.48 -52.90
CA GLY A 22 -9.14 40.13 -53.67
C GLY A 22 -10.53 39.70 -53.21
N VAL A 23 -11.40 40.66 -52.92
CA VAL A 23 -12.83 40.40 -52.67
C VAL A 23 -13.60 40.63 -53.97
N SER A 24 -14.08 39.55 -54.57
CA SER A 24 -15.00 39.61 -55.71
C SER A 24 -16.43 39.85 -55.22
N LEU A 25 -16.93 41.08 -55.38
CA LEU A 25 -18.32 41.43 -55.12
C LEU A 25 -19.22 40.89 -56.25
N ALA A 26 -20.07 39.92 -55.93
CA ALA A 26 -21.10 39.40 -56.83
C ALA A 26 -22.48 39.40 -56.14
N GLY A 27 -23.43 40.15 -56.72
CA GLY A 27 -24.86 39.91 -56.56
C GLY A 27 -25.48 40.13 -55.17
N ALA A 28 -25.55 41.37 -54.70
CA ALA A 28 -26.49 41.72 -53.63
C ALA A 28 -27.92 41.83 -54.18
N THR A 29 -28.75 40.81 -53.99
CA THR A 29 -30.21 40.93 -54.12
C THR A 29 -30.75 41.79 -52.99
N PRO A 30 -31.64 42.78 -53.24
CA PRO A 30 -32.20 43.61 -52.17
C PRO A 30 -33.00 42.76 -51.19
N ALA A 31 -32.71 42.92 -49.89
CA ALA A 31 -33.38 42.19 -48.83
C ALA A 31 -34.87 42.57 -48.76
N GLN A 32 -35.74 41.58 -48.86
CA GLN A 32 -37.17 41.75 -48.65
C GLN A 32 -37.42 41.88 -47.14
N ALA A 33 -37.96 43.03 -46.71
CA ALA A 33 -38.14 43.32 -45.29
C ALA A 33 -39.06 42.29 -44.61
N ALA A 34 -38.55 41.64 -43.57
CA ALA A 34 -39.37 40.78 -42.72
C ALA A 34 -40.43 41.61 -41.98
N PRO A 35 -41.66 41.10 -41.80
CA PRO A 35 -42.70 41.82 -41.09
C PRO A 35 -42.32 42.00 -39.60
N PRO A 36 -42.55 43.19 -39.01
CA PRO A 36 -42.25 43.41 -37.60
C PRO A 36 -43.21 42.60 -36.72
N GLY A 37 -42.67 41.73 -35.86
CA GLY A 37 -43.47 41.01 -34.86
C GLY A 37 -43.13 39.54 -34.62
N ALA A 38 -42.20 38.93 -35.37
CA ALA A 38 -41.70 37.61 -35.01
C ALA A 38 -40.79 37.71 -33.76
N PRO A 39 -41.12 37.05 -32.63
CA PRO A 39 -40.21 36.99 -31.50
C PRO A 39 -38.95 36.24 -31.92
N LEU A 40 -37.78 36.76 -31.53
CA LEU A 40 -36.53 36.03 -31.69
C LEU A 40 -36.65 34.69 -30.97
N PRO A 41 -36.19 33.56 -31.55
CA PRO A 41 -36.13 32.32 -30.82
C PRO A 41 -35.27 32.53 -29.57
N LEU A 42 -35.81 32.19 -28.40
CA LEU A 42 -35.04 32.17 -27.16
C LEU A 42 -33.77 31.37 -27.40
N ALA A 43 -32.61 31.95 -27.07
CA ALA A 43 -31.36 31.20 -27.10
C ALA A 43 -31.55 29.93 -26.23
N PRO A 44 -31.12 28.75 -26.70
CA PRO A 44 -31.26 27.53 -25.92
C PRO A 44 -30.61 27.76 -24.55
N ALA A 45 -31.37 27.49 -23.48
CA ALA A 45 -30.84 27.59 -22.13
C ALA A 45 -29.57 26.73 -22.03
N ALA A 46 -28.53 27.28 -21.39
CA ALA A 46 -27.29 26.55 -21.21
C ALA A 46 -27.59 25.22 -20.51
N ALA A 47 -27.06 24.11 -21.04
CA ALA A 47 -27.25 22.81 -20.44
C ALA A 47 -26.71 22.82 -18.99
N PRO A 48 -27.41 22.21 -18.02
CA PRO A 48 -26.95 22.19 -16.65
C PRO A 48 -25.59 21.52 -16.56
N SER A 49 -24.63 22.20 -15.93
CA SER A 49 -23.27 21.73 -15.72
C SER A 49 -22.95 21.74 -14.22
N LEU A 50 -22.13 20.80 -13.78
CA LEU A 50 -21.59 20.78 -12.43
C LEU A 50 -20.18 21.41 -12.45
N PRO A 51 -19.84 22.31 -11.51
CA PRO A 51 -18.49 22.85 -11.42
C PRO A 51 -17.46 21.77 -11.06
N ALA A 52 -16.18 22.15 -11.12
CA ALA A 52 -15.12 21.33 -10.56
C ALA A 52 -15.20 21.35 -9.02
N PRO A 53 -15.03 20.20 -8.33
CA PRO A 53 -14.99 20.17 -6.88
C PRO A 53 -13.73 20.83 -6.33
N GLU A 54 -13.86 21.44 -5.15
CA GLU A 54 -12.73 21.79 -4.31
C GLU A 54 -12.15 20.51 -3.69
N VAL A 55 -10.82 20.41 -3.68
CA VAL A 55 -10.07 19.23 -3.25
C VAL A 55 -9.13 19.62 -2.11
N PHE A 56 -9.38 19.08 -0.93
CA PHE A 56 -8.53 19.23 0.24
C PHE A 56 -7.84 17.89 0.51
N VAL A 57 -6.51 17.90 0.65
CA VAL A 57 -5.72 16.70 0.92
C VAL A 57 -5.69 16.46 2.43
N GLY A 58 -5.95 15.22 2.85
CA GLY A 58 -5.89 14.80 4.24
C GLY A 58 -4.47 14.50 4.74
N GLY A 59 -4.39 13.88 5.92
CA GLY A 59 -3.15 13.47 6.58
C GLY A 59 -3.30 12.36 7.62
N GLU A 60 -4.47 11.75 7.79
CA GLU A 60 -4.66 10.51 8.54
C GLU A 60 -3.97 9.34 7.85
N VAL A 61 -3.38 8.46 8.66
CA VAL A 61 -2.56 7.34 8.20
C VAL A 61 -3.20 6.04 8.68
N THR A 62 -3.35 5.06 7.78
CA THR A 62 -3.87 3.73 8.12
C THR A 62 -2.79 2.65 7.99
N ASP A 63 -3.07 1.41 8.38
CA ASP A 63 -2.13 0.29 8.23
C ASP A 63 -1.82 -0.08 6.78
N VAL A 64 -2.53 0.50 5.81
CA VAL A 64 -2.32 0.32 4.36
C VAL A 64 -2.12 1.68 3.67
N PRO A 65 -1.33 1.75 2.58
CA PRO A 65 -1.20 2.96 1.79
C PRO A 65 -2.52 3.37 1.13
N GLU A 66 -3.02 4.55 1.52
CA GLU A 66 -4.23 5.16 0.95
C GLU A 66 -3.98 6.67 0.74
N ILE A 67 -4.75 7.27 -0.16
CA ILE A 67 -4.83 8.72 -0.33
C ILE A 67 -6.11 9.19 0.34
N GLU A 68 -6.01 10.07 1.32
CA GLU A 68 -7.15 10.73 1.96
C GLU A 68 -7.44 12.07 1.30
N VAL A 69 -8.69 12.31 0.93
CA VAL A 69 -9.18 13.61 0.49
C VAL A 69 -10.52 13.96 1.11
N ILE A 70 -10.75 15.27 1.25
CA ILE A 70 -12.05 15.85 1.51
C ILE A 70 -12.44 16.62 0.26
N LEU A 71 -13.61 16.33 -0.29
CA LEU A 71 -14.19 17.03 -1.44
C LEU A 71 -15.38 17.88 -1.00
N SER A 72 -15.51 19.03 -1.62
CA SER A 72 -16.70 19.89 -1.50
C SER A 72 -17.06 20.43 -2.89
N LEU A 73 -18.37 20.54 -3.17
CA LEU A 73 -18.90 21.13 -4.38
C LEU A 73 -20.23 21.81 -4.07
N ASP A 74 -20.24 23.14 -4.17
CA ASP A 74 -21.48 23.89 -4.24
C ASP A 74 -22.15 23.67 -5.60
N VAL A 75 -23.38 23.17 -5.58
CA VAL A 75 -24.23 22.96 -6.76
C VAL A 75 -25.36 23.99 -6.86
N GLY A 76 -25.41 24.96 -5.94
CA GLY A 76 -26.50 25.92 -5.81
C GLY A 76 -27.86 25.24 -5.63
N GLU A 77 -28.86 25.75 -6.35
CA GLU A 77 -30.24 25.26 -6.31
C GLU A 77 -30.51 24.01 -7.20
N LEU A 78 -29.48 23.32 -7.69
CA LEU A 78 -29.63 22.17 -8.60
C LEU A 78 -30.04 20.88 -7.86
N ASP A 79 -31.20 20.30 -8.22
CA ASP A 79 -31.60 18.95 -7.79
C ASP A 79 -30.81 17.87 -8.56
N VAL A 80 -29.60 17.56 -8.08
CA VAL A 80 -28.74 16.52 -8.66
C VAL A 80 -29.17 15.14 -8.17
N ARG A 81 -29.72 14.33 -9.08
CA ARG A 81 -30.10 12.94 -8.82
C ARG A 81 -28.94 11.97 -9.05
N SER A 82 -28.88 10.93 -8.22
CA SER A 82 -27.75 9.98 -8.15
C SER A 82 -26.36 10.65 -8.12
N PRO A 83 -26.14 11.64 -7.24
CA PRO A 83 -24.88 12.39 -7.17
C PRO A 83 -23.74 11.47 -6.73
N ARG A 84 -22.58 11.65 -7.38
CA ARG A 84 -21.34 10.94 -7.07
C ARG A 84 -20.13 11.78 -7.42
N PHE A 85 -19.03 11.53 -6.72
CA PHE A 85 -17.70 11.93 -7.16
C PHE A 85 -17.03 10.78 -7.93
N GLU A 86 -16.31 11.14 -8.97
CA GLU A 86 -15.41 10.28 -9.73
C GLU A 86 -13.98 10.83 -9.66
N TYR A 87 -12.99 9.95 -9.65
CA TYR A 87 -11.57 10.31 -9.61
C TYR A 87 -10.78 9.72 -10.79
N LEU A 88 -9.69 10.39 -11.15
CA LEU A 88 -8.68 9.93 -12.08
C LEU A 88 -7.31 9.98 -11.40
N LEU A 89 -6.68 8.83 -11.22
CA LEU A 89 -5.35 8.69 -10.60
C LEU A 89 -4.27 8.71 -11.70
N ASP A 90 -3.20 9.45 -11.45
CA ASP A 90 -2.01 9.63 -12.30
C ASP A 90 -2.31 10.03 -13.76
N GLY A 91 -3.42 10.73 -13.97
CA GLY A 91 -3.87 11.21 -15.28
C GLY A 91 -4.20 10.12 -16.32
N ALA A 92 -4.21 8.84 -15.93
CA ALA A 92 -4.25 7.72 -16.85
C ALA A 92 -5.45 6.77 -16.64
N GLY A 93 -6.01 6.29 -17.76
CA GLY A 93 -7.09 5.31 -17.76
C GLY A 93 -8.49 5.93 -17.64
N SER A 94 -9.40 5.20 -16.99
CA SER A 94 -10.81 5.60 -16.84
C SER A 94 -11.09 6.21 -15.47
N TRP A 95 -11.98 7.20 -15.46
CA TRP A 95 -12.58 7.75 -14.25
C TRP A 95 -13.27 6.64 -13.43
N ARG A 96 -12.98 6.59 -12.13
CA ARG A 96 -13.48 5.59 -11.18
C ARG A 96 -14.40 6.26 -10.18
N SER A 97 -15.43 5.58 -9.67
CA SER A 97 -16.26 6.15 -8.61
C SER A 97 -15.45 6.28 -7.31
N ALA A 98 -15.50 7.47 -6.70
CA ALA A 98 -14.85 7.80 -5.43
C ALA A 98 -15.85 7.66 -4.27
N TYR A 99 -17.05 8.22 -4.45
CA TYR A 99 -18.10 8.33 -3.43
C TYR A 99 -19.45 8.53 -4.10
N SER A 100 -20.54 8.08 -3.48
CA SER A 100 -21.92 8.33 -3.92
C SER A 100 -22.76 8.82 -2.73
N GLY A 101 -23.33 10.02 -2.85
CA GLY A 101 -23.94 10.76 -1.73
C GLY A 101 -23.94 12.26 -2.00
N GLN A 102 -24.22 13.07 -0.97
CA GLN A 102 -24.23 14.53 -1.08
C GLN A 102 -22.86 15.10 -1.50
N LEU A 103 -22.86 16.16 -2.30
CA LEU A 103 -21.64 16.73 -2.91
C LEU A 103 -21.06 17.92 -2.12
N ASP A 104 -21.81 18.44 -1.14
CA ASP A 104 -21.42 19.55 -0.26
C ASP A 104 -20.23 19.20 0.64
N HIS A 105 -20.15 17.97 1.15
CA HIS A 105 -19.00 17.48 1.91
C HIS A 105 -18.85 15.96 1.82
N ALA A 106 -17.74 15.48 1.26
CA ALA A 106 -17.44 14.05 1.14
C ALA A 106 -16.00 13.74 1.59
N TYR A 107 -15.89 12.86 2.59
CA TYR A 107 -14.64 12.30 3.07
C TYR A 107 -14.35 10.99 2.33
N ILE A 108 -13.17 10.86 1.70
CA ILE A 108 -12.85 9.73 0.81
C ILE A 108 -11.44 9.22 1.07
N ARG A 109 -11.29 7.90 1.23
CA ARG A 109 -10.00 7.20 1.17
C ARG A 109 -9.91 6.40 -0.12
N ILE A 110 -8.77 6.52 -0.81
CA ILE A 110 -8.53 5.96 -2.15
C ILE A 110 -7.29 5.07 -2.08
N PRO A 111 -7.44 3.73 -2.16
CA PRO A 111 -6.30 2.82 -2.21
C PRO A 111 -5.43 3.06 -3.45
N ALA A 112 -4.13 3.20 -3.22
CA ALA A 112 -3.13 3.41 -4.25
C ALA A 112 -1.82 2.68 -3.88
N PRO A 113 -0.89 2.48 -4.82
CA PRO A 113 0.49 2.12 -4.48
C PRO A 113 1.10 3.15 -3.51
N ALA A 114 2.02 2.74 -2.65
CA ALA A 114 2.63 3.66 -1.71
C ALA A 114 3.54 4.69 -2.40
N GLY A 115 3.47 5.97 -1.99
CA GLY A 115 4.33 7.04 -2.50
C GLY A 115 3.58 8.16 -3.24
N PRO A 116 4.28 8.97 -4.06
CA PRO A 116 3.71 10.15 -4.69
C PRO A 116 2.80 9.82 -5.89
N HIS A 117 1.69 10.55 -5.99
CA HIS A 117 0.65 10.41 -7.00
C HIS A 117 0.11 11.78 -7.45
N THR A 118 -0.62 11.80 -8.56
CA THR A 118 -1.51 12.94 -8.89
C THR A 118 -2.95 12.47 -8.99
N ILE A 119 -3.91 13.31 -8.57
CA ILE A 119 -5.32 12.95 -8.60
C ILE A 119 -6.20 14.13 -9.02
N ALA A 120 -7.16 13.86 -9.90
CA ALA A 120 -8.18 14.82 -10.31
C ALA A 120 -9.57 14.27 -10.01
N PHE A 121 -10.52 15.15 -9.69
CA PHE A 121 -11.89 14.80 -9.31
C PHE A 121 -12.92 15.49 -10.19
N ARG A 122 -14.09 14.86 -10.36
CA ARG A 122 -15.27 15.48 -10.98
C ARG A 122 -16.54 14.97 -10.33
N ALA A 123 -17.60 15.78 -10.34
CA ALA A 123 -18.93 15.29 -9.98
C ALA A 123 -19.68 14.71 -11.19
N ALA A 124 -20.63 13.83 -10.93
CA ALA A 124 -21.53 13.30 -11.93
C ALA A 124 -22.90 12.95 -11.31
N GLY A 125 -23.96 13.00 -12.12
CA GLY A 125 -25.32 12.72 -11.69
C GLY A 125 -26.31 12.90 -12.85
N SER A 126 -27.55 13.25 -12.54
CA SER A 126 -28.50 13.77 -13.51
C SER A 126 -29.29 14.96 -12.97
N VAL A 127 -29.49 15.96 -13.81
CA VAL A 127 -30.32 17.15 -13.54
C VAL A 127 -31.48 17.13 -14.53
N ASP A 128 -32.71 17.30 -14.05
CA ASP A 128 -33.94 17.21 -14.86
C ASP A 128 -34.05 15.92 -15.71
N GLY A 129 -33.47 14.82 -15.23
CA GLY A 129 -33.41 13.53 -15.92
C GLY A 129 -32.31 13.42 -16.99
N VAL A 130 -31.59 14.50 -17.29
CA VAL A 130 -30.44 14.51 -18.21
C VAL A 130 -29.16 14.12 -17.46
N PRO A 131 -28.38 13.12 -17.90
CA PRO A 131 -27.08 12.81 -17.31
C PRO A 131 -26.09 13.98 -17.46
N VAL A 132 -25.49 14.42 -16.35
CA VAL A 132 -24.49 15.49 -16.31
C VAL A 132 -23.18 14.93 -15.78
N ILE A 133 -22.09 15.24 -16.49
CA ILE A 133 -20.71 15.07 -16.02
C ILE A 133 -20.14 16.47 -15.80
N GLY A 134 -19.65 16.74 -14.59
CA GLY A 134 -19.06 18.01 -14.23
C GLY A 134 -17.67 18.23 -14.82
N THR A 135 -17.23 19.48 -14.75
CA THR A 135 -15.83 19.86 -15.02
C THR A 135 -14.90 19.11 -14.05
N ALA A 136 -13.72 18.70 -14.53
CA ALA A 136 -12.71 18.13 -13.66
C ALA A 136 -11.97 19.23 -12.88
N SER A 137 -11.55 18.92 -11.65
CA SER A 137 -10.53 19.69 -10.95
C SER A 137 -9.22 19.64 -11.72
N GLU A 138 -8.36 20.64 -11.48
CA GLU A 138 -6.93 20.48 -11.80
C GLU A 138 -6.36 19.25 -11.05
N PRO A 139 -5.36 18.55 -11.61
CA PRO A 139 -4.68 17.46 -10.90
C PRO A 139 -3.92 17.98 -9.68
N VAL A 140 -4.22 17.43 -8.51
CA VAL A 140 -3.56 17.74 -7.24
C VAL A 140 -2.47 16.70 -6.98
N ALA A 141 -1.28 17.16 -6.57
CA ALA A 141 -0.22 16.28 -6.11
C ALA A 141 -0.54 15.77 -4.69
N VAL A 142 -0.46 14.46 -4.48
CA VAL A 142 -0.82 13.77 -3.23
C VAL A 142 0.18 12.66 -2.95
N SER A 143 0.21 12.15 -1.72
CA SER A 143 0.96 10.95 -1.37
C SER A 143 0.01 9.89 -0.85
N SER A 144 0.17 8.65 -1.31
CA SER A 144 -0.44 7.49 -0.68
C SER A 144 0.45 7.02 0.45
N LEU A 145 -0.06 7.12 1.68
CA LEU A 145 0.71 6.92 2.91
C LEU A 145 0.05 5.85 3.77
N GLY A 146 0.87 4.97 4.34
CA GLY A 146 0.48 4.02 5.36
C GLY A 146 1.46 4.03 6.54
N TYR A 147 1.15 3.31 7.61
CA TYR A 147 2.13 3.08 8.66
C TYR A 147 3.33 2.29 8.10
N PRO A 148 4.57 2.71 8.40
CA PRO A 148 5.76 1.92 8.11
C PRO A 148 5.60 0.48 8.62
N THR A 149 6.11 -0.48 7.85
CA THR A 149 6.01 -1.90 8.18
C THR A 149 7.22 -2.36 8.98
N ARG A 150 7.10 -3.45 9.74
CA ARG A 150 8.17 -3.95 10.62
C ARG A 150 9.47 -4.17 9.84
N TYR A 151 10.53 -3.48 10.26
CA TYR A 151 11.91 -3.72 9.85
C TYR A 151 12.74 -4.28 11.01
N ASP A 152 13.56 -5.30 10.75
CA ASP A 152 14.53 -5.86 11.70
C ASP A 152 15.97 -5.52 11.23
N PRO A 153 16.71 -4.59 11.87
CA PRO A 153 18.00 -4.13 11.38
C PRO A 153 19.11 -5.18 11.45
N VAL A 154 20.12 -5.04 10.57
CA VAL A 154 21.28 -5.93 10.54
C VAL A 154 22.27 -5.49 11.62
N ILE A 155 22.52 -6.38 12.58
CA ILE A 155 23.45 -6.17 13.70
C ILE A 155 24.59 -7.18 13.60
N THR A 156 25.83 -6.69 13.60
CA THR A 156 27.04 -7.52 13.74
C THR A 156 27.78 -7.12 15.02
N ILE A 157 28.24 -8.12 15.78
CA ILE A 157 29.02 -7.91 17.01
C ILE A 157 30.39 -8.57 16.80
N ASP A 158 31.46 -7.78 16.87
CA ASP A 158 32.85 -8.22 16.71
C ASP A 158 33.69 -7.71 17.87
N GLY A 159 34.00 -8.60 18.82
CA GLY A 159 34.71 -8.24 20.05
C GLY A 159 34.01 -7.09 20.79
N PRO A 160 34.65 -5.92 20.96
CA PRO A 160 34.09 -4.77 21.66
C PRO A 160 33.23 -3.87 20.76
N ARG A 161 33.11 -4.18 19.46
CA ARG A 161 32.43 -3.35 18.46
C ARG A 161 31.06 -3.89 18.08
N ILE A 162 30.15 -2.96 17.81
CA ILE A 162 28.82 -3.24 17.29
C ILE A 162 28.64 -2.45 16.00
N THR A 163 28.33 -3.15 14.92
CA THR A 163 27.96 -2.56 13.63
C THR A 163 26.46 -2.69 13.44
N LEU A 164 25.80 -1.57 13.17
CA LEU A 164 24.41 -1.45 12.76
C LEU A 164 24.38 -1.12 11.26
N ALA A 165 23.52 -1.80 10.50
CA ALA A 165 23.27 -1.49 9.08
C ALA A 165 21.78 -1.62 8.74
N TRP A 166 21.29 -0.77 7.84
CA TRP A 166 19.87 -0.73 7.47
C TRP A 166 19.62 -0.37 5.99
N ASP A 167 18.48 -0.85 5.49
CA ASP A 167 17.81 -0.41 4.26
C ASP A 167 16.28 -0.52 4.51
N VAL A 168 15.65 0.61 4.86
CA VAL A 168 14.23 0.67 5.25
C VAL A 168 13.31 1.08 4.11
N ARG A 169 13.82 1.28 2.88
CA ARG A 169 13.04 1.87 1.77
C ARG A 169 11.76 1.10 1.44
N GLY A 170 11.85 -0.22 1.36
CA GLY A 170 10.68 -1.10 1.19
C GLY A 170 9.71 -1.16 2.38
N TYR A 171 10.06 -0.53 3.50
CA TYR A 171 9.33 -0.57 4.77
C TYR A 171 8.70 0.79 5.13
N LEU A 172 9.04 1.87 4.41
CA LEU A 172 8.55 3.23 4.67
C LEU A 172 7.11 3.51 4.18
N ALA A 173 6.44 2.57 3.51
CA ALA A 173 5.00 2.68 3.18
C ALA A 173 4.56 4.04 2.56
N GLY A 174 5.42 4.62 1.70
CA GLY A 174 5.14 5.86 0.96
C GLY A 174 5.76 7.12 1.56
N TRP A 175 6.31 7.04 2.77
CA TRP A 175 7.04 8.15 3.41
C TRP A 175 8.41 8.41 2.72
N PRO A 176 8.92 9.66 2.76
CA PRO A 176 10.23 10.02 2.19
C PRO A 176 11.39 9.22 2.78
N GLU A 177 12.48 9.10 2.02
CA GLU A 177 13.68 8.35 2.43
C GLU A 177 14.61 9.19 3.32
N GLU A 178 14.59 10.51 3.17
CA GLU A 178 15.44 11.48 3.83
C GLU A 178 15.12 11.56 5.34
N GLN A 179 16.16 11.48 6.19
CA GLN A 179 16.05 11.53 7.66
C GLN A 179 15.04 10.53 8.28
N SER A 180 14.68 9.49 7.53
CA SER A 180 13.62 8.52 7.88
C SER A 180 14.03 7.48 8.94
N VAL A 181 15.27 7.53 9.43
CA VAL A 181 15.82 6.65 10.46
C VAL A 181 16.42 7.47 11.59
N VAL A 182 16.22 7.01 12.83
CA VAL A 182 16.97 7.50 14.00
C VAL A 182 17.52 6.33 14.78
N TYR A 183 18.75 6.46 15.27
CA TYR A 183 19.35 5.50 16.18
C TYR A 183 20.11 6.16 17.35
N ALA A 184 20.30 5.40 18.42
CA ALA A 184 21.16 5.74 19.55
C ALA A 184 21.70 4.48 20.24
N PHE A 185 22.88 4.57 20.85
CA PHE A 185 23.48 3.49 21.64
C PHE A 185 23.61 3.91 23.11
N GLY A 186 22.91 3.22 24.01
CA GLY A 186 22.89 3.54 25.43
C GLY A 186 22.28 4.91 25.68
N ASP A 187 23.07 5.80 26.29
CA ASP A 187 22.70 7.18 26.62
C ASP A 187 23.21 8.20 25.58
N ASP A 188 23.76 7.73 24.46
CA ASP A 188 24.20 8.60 23.35
C ASP A 188 23.02 9.40 22.75
N PRO A 189 23.26 10.62 22.24
CA PRO A 189 22.21 11.42 21.60
C PRO A 189 21.68 10.75 20.32
N TYR A 190 20.38 10.91 20.09
CA TYR A 190 19.71 10.45 18.87
C TYR A 190 20.34 11.03 17.61
N THR A 191 20.74 10.14 16.70
CA THR A 191 21.31 10.49 15.40
C THR A 191 20.30 10.20 14.29
N PHE A 192 19.97 11.23 13.49
CA PHE A 192 19.12 11.11 12.30
C PHE A 192 19.94 10.67 11.09
N ALA A 193 19.37 9.81 10.25
CA ALA A 193 19.97 9.31 9.03
C ALA A 193 18.90 8.96 7.98
N ASP A 194 19.33 8.81 6.73
CA ASP A 194 18.47 8.46 5.60
C ASP A 194 18.13 6.96 5.59
N ALA A 195 17.24 6.55 4.68
CA ALA A 195 16.65 5.22 4.61
C ALA A 195 17.65 4.06 4.41
N VAL A 196 18.91 4.35 4.02
CA VAL A 196 19.97 3.36 3.86
C VAL A 196 21.23 3.86 4.55
N GLY A 197 21.87 3.01 5.36
CA GLY A 197 23.11 3.40 6.03
C GLY A 197 23.73 2.32 6.89
N SER A 198 24.87 2.67 7.48
CA SER A 198 25.53 1.85 8.49
C SER A 198 26.39 2.72 9.42
N THR A 199 26.52 2.28 10.66
CA THR A 199 27.44 2.85 11.65
C THR A 199 28.10 1.74 12.46
N THR A 200 29.27 2.03 13.04
CA THR A 200 29.97 1.12 13.95
C THR A 200 30.44 1.89 15.17
N VAL A 201 30.11 1.37 16.35
CA VAL A 201 30.56 1.89 17.65
C VAL A 201 31.46 0.88 18.35
N ASP A 202 32.52 1.35 19.00
CA ASP A 202 33.27 0.55 19.98
C ASP A 202 32.73 0.89 21.36
N VAL A 203 32.11 -0.09 22.01
CA VAL A 203 31.50 0.10 23.35
C VAL A 203 32.30 -0.61 24.45
N GLY A 204 33.41 -1.25 24.10
CA GLY A 204 34.22 -2.08 25.00
C GLY A 204 33.72 -3.52 25.17
N TYR A 205 34.60 -4.40 25.66
CA TYR A 205 34.32 -5.82 25.91
C TYR A 205 33.45 -6.06 27.16
N ASP A 206 32.67 -7.14 27.15
CA ASP A 206 31.77 -7.55 28.24
C ASP A 206 30.80 -6.44 28.70
N ARG A 207 30.30 -5.66 27.72
CA ARG A 207 29.33 -4.57 27.93
C ARG A 207 27.98 -4.94 27.33
N THR A 208 26.91 -4.51 27.98
CA THR A 208 25.57 -4.48 27.39
C THR A 208 25.21 -3.04 27.10
N VAL A 209 24.77 -2.76 25.87
CA VAL A 209 24.31 -1.44 25.43
C VAL A 209 22.92 -1.58 24.81
N ARG A 210 22.05 -0.60 25.06
CA ARG A 210 20.73 -0.55 24.42
C ARG A 210 20.84 0.14 23.08
N LEU A 211 20.52 -0.55 21.98
CA LEU A 211 20.20 0.10 20.72
C LEU A 211 18.75 0.59 20.79
N VAL A 212 18.55 1.88 20.57
CA VAL A 212 17.28 2.42 20.07
C VAL A 212 17.42 2.56 18.56
N PHE A 213 16.47 2.03 17.81
CA PHE A 213 16.36 2.23 16.37
C PHE A 213 14.90 2.48 16.02
N TRP A 214 14.58 3.58 15.34
CA TRP A 214 13.27 3.78 14.72
C TRP A 214 13.38 4.00 13.23
N HIS A 215 12.27 3.80 12.52
CA HIS A 215 12.12 4.28 11.15
C HIS A 215 10.68 4.75 10.87
N GLY A 216 10.55 5.79 10.06
CA GLY A 216 9.30 6.50 9.77
C GLY A 216 9.46 8.02 9.83
N PRO A 217 8.38 8.78 9.54
CA PRO A 217 8.46 10.24 9.36
C PRO A 217 8.57 11.04 10.67
N ASN A 218 8.03 10.50 11.76
CA ASN A 218 7.94 11.13 13.08
C ASN A 218 7.60 10.09 14.16
N VAL A 219 7.57 10.50 15.42
CA VAL A 219 7.34 9.61 16.58
C VAL A 219 5.95 8.97 16.62
N ASP A 220 4.93 9.64 16.09
CA ASP A 220 3.54 9.18 16.18
C ASP A 220 3.25 8.07 15.15
N VAL A 221 4.01 8.04 14.05
CA VAL A 221 3.83 7.11 12.92
C VAL A 221 4.96 6.08 12.80
N ALA A 222 6.14 6.30 13.41
CA ALA A 222 7.30 5.43 13.28
C ALA A 222 7.11 4.01 13.85
N ARG A 223 7.94 3.08 13.37
CA ARG A 223 8.15 1.77 14.00
C ARG A 223 9.46 1.77 14.77
N TYR A 224 9.46 1.03 15.88
CA TYR A 224 10.49 1.07 16.91
C TYR A 224 11.09 -0.32 17.13
N VAL A 225 12.40 -0.35 17.35
CA VAL A 225 13.20 -1.51 17.69
C VAL A 225 14.10 -1.14 18.87
N TYR A 226 13.93 -1.87 19.98
CA TYR A 226 14.75 -1.73 21.20
C TYR A 226 15.51 -3.03 21.44
N LEU A 227 16.83 -3.01 21.34
CA LEU A 227 17.65 -4.21 21.51
C LEU A 227 18.69 -4.00 22.61
N ASP A 228 18.75 -4.90 23.59
CA ASP A 228 19.90 -4.98 24.49
C ASP A 228 20.97 -5.87 23.84
N LEU A 229 22.08 -5.25 23.44
CA LEU A 229 23.18 -5.86 22.68
C LEU A 229 24.40 -6.06 23.60
N ALA A 230 24.91 -7.29 23.67
CA ALA A 230 26.07 -7.63 24.49
C ALA A 230 27.33 -7.85 23.64
N THR A 231 28.41 -7.13 23.90
CA THR A 231 29.71 -7.32 23.22
C THR A 231 30.40 -8.61 23.61
N GLY A 232 31.37 -9.04 22.80
CA GLY A 232 32.23 -10.18 23.12
C GLY A 232 33.10 -9.93 24.35
N SER A 233 33.72 -10.99 24.85
CA SER A 233 34.67 -10.94 25.97
C SER A 233 36.10 -10.72 25.48
N PRO A 234 37.03 -10.20 26.32
CA PRO A 234 38.40 -9.94 25.91
C PRO A 234 39.14 -11.17 25.36
N PRO A 235 40.11 -10.99 24.44
CA PRO A 235 41.00 -12.08 24.03
C PRO A 235 41.70 -12.73 25.23
N GLY A 236 41.66 -14.07 25.28
CA GLY A 236 42.25 -14.85 26.37
C GLY A 236 41.35 -15.11 27.58
N THR A 237 40.13 -14.57 27.64
CA THR A 237 39.19 -14.91 28.73
C THR A 237 38.83 -16.41 28.72
N PRO A 238 38.87 -17.12 29.87
CA PRO A 238 38.57 -18.56 29.93
C PRO A 238 37.16 -18.92 29.43
N SER A 239 37.04 -19.93 28.59
CA SER A 239 35.74 -20.37 28.05
C SER A 239 34.97 -21.34 28.96
N PHE A 240 33.76 -21.72 28.54
CA PHE A 240 33.01 -22.83 29.11
C PHE A 240 33.58 -24.18 28.65
N THR A 241 33.67 -25.14 29.58
CA THR A 241 34.04 -26.54 29.26
C THR A 241 32.87 -27.34 28.69
N SER A 242 31.63 -26.87 28.87
CA SER A 242 30.46 -27.38 28.16
C SER A 242 29.52 -26.24 27.79
N ALA A 243 29.22 -26.12 26.50
CA ALA A 243 28.22 -25.20 25.95
C ALA A 243 27.42 -25.95 24.87
N PRO A 244 26.41 -26.76 25.25
CA PRO A 244 25.66 -27.61 24.32
C PRO A 244 24.80 -26.80 23.34
N THR A 245 24.74 -27.25 22.09
CA THR A 245 23.87 -26.65 21.06
C THR A 245 22.39 -26.78 21.46
N PRO A 246 21.59 -25.70 21.39
CA PRO A 246 20.17 -25.75 21.71
C PRO A 246 19.37 -26.47 20.61
N THR A 247 18.19 -26.96 20.98
CA THR A 247 17.22 -27.55 20.04
C THR A 247 15.90 -26.81 20.11
N VAL A 248 15.32 -26.51 18.96
CA VAL A 248 13.95 -25.97 18.86
C VAL A 248 12.96 -27.13 18.96
N VAL A 249 11.95 -26.98 19.82
CA VAL A 249 10.87 -27.95 20.03
C VAL A 249 9.55 -27.30 19.63
N GLY A 250 8.72 -28.03 18.89
CA GLY A 250 7.45 -27.53 18.34
C GLY A 250 7.36 -27.74 16.83
N ARG A 251 6.20 -27.43 16.25
CA ARG A 251 5.97 -27.53 14.79
C ARG A 251 5.97 -26.11 14.21
N PRO A 252 6.77 -25.78 13.18
CA PRO A 252 6.83 -24.44 12.61
C PRO A 252 5.57 -24.16 11.74
N VAL A 253 4.51 -23.66 12.37
CA VAL A 253 3.23 -23.32 11.72
C VAL A 253 2.71 -21.99 12.28
N PRO A 254 2.18 -21.08 11.45
CA PRO A 254 1.53 -19.84 11.90
C PRO A 254 0.64 -19.99 13.14
N GLY A 255 0.87 -19.14 14.16
CA GLY A 255 0.10 -19.11 15.41
C GLY A 255 0.40 -20.28 16.38
N SER A 256 1.55 -20.95 16.24
CA SER A 256 2.01 -21.97 17.18
C SER A 256 3.28 -21.55 17.90
N THR A 257 3.46 -22.01 19.13
CA THR A 257 4.64 -21.68 19.95
C THR A 257 5.76 -22.71 19.77
N LEU A 258 6.93 -22.22 19.41
CA LEU A 258 8.20 -22.94 19.48
C LEU A 258 8.87 -22.69 20.85
N SER A 259 9.56 -23.68 21.38
CA SER A 259 10.25 -23.62 22.67
C SER A 259 11.71 -24.04 22.53
N VAL A 260 12.60 -23.43 23.32
CA VAL A 260 14.02 -23.81 23.36
C VAL A 260 14.27 -24.90 24.39
N ARG A 261 14.97 -25.96 24.00
CA ARG A 261 15.56 -26.93 24.92
C ARG A 261 17.08 -26.81 24.90
N THR A 262 17.66 -26.53 26.06
CA THR A 262 19.10 -26.37 26.29
C THR A 262 19.69 -27.57 27.04
N GLY A 263 20.98 -27.83 26.85
CA GLY A 263 21.75 -28.76 27.69
C GLY A 263 22.39 -28.03 28.88
N THR A 264 23.02 -28.77 29.80
CA THR A 264 23.72 -28.18 30.96
C THR A 264 25.03 -27.52 30.54
N TRP A 265 25.13 -26.20 30.73
CA TRP A 265 26.37 -25.44 30.54
C TRP A 265 27.31 -25.65 31.73
N ARG A 266 28.63 -25.70 31.49
CA ARG A 266 29.63 -25.90 32.55
C ARG A 266 30.91 -25.09 32.35
N PRO A 267 31.55 -24.65 33.46
CA PRO A 267 31.05 -24.71 34.84
C PRO A 267 29.96 -23.65 35.09
N GLY A 268 29.08 -23.93 36.04
CA GLY A 268 27.99 -23.02 36.44
C GLY A 268 28.28 -22.26 37.74
N PRO A 269 27.39 -21.34 38.16
CA PRO A 269 26.13 -20.96 37.50
C PRO A 269 26.36 -20.21 36.17
N VAL A 270 25.41 -20.30 35.26
CA VAL A 270 25.45 -19.65 33.93
C VAL A 270 24.11 -18.95 33.68
N THR A 271 24.15 -17.68 33.31
CA THR A 271 22.99 -16.94 32.83
C THR A 271 22.80 -17.22 31.35
N LEU A 272 21.59 -17.60 30.93
CA LEU A 272 21.25 -17.83 29.53
C LEU A 272 20.34 -16.72 29.00
N THR A 273 20.70 -16.13 27.86
CA THR A 273 19.80 -15.30 27.06
C THR A 273 19.50 -15.96 25.73
N TYR A 274 18.37 -15.59 25.12
CA TYR A 274 17.82 -16.19 23.91
C TYR A 274 17.65 -15.13 22.84
N GLN A 275 17.78 -15.53 21.58
CA GLN A 275 17.42 -14.69 20.45
C GLN A 275 16.94 -15.57 19.29
N TRP A 276 15.77 -15.28 18.74
CA TRP A 276 15.24 -16.00 17.57
C TRP A 276 15.60 -15.30 16.26
N TYR A 277 15.72 -16.09 15.20
CA TYR A 277 16.13 -15.63 13.87
C TYR A 277 15.26 -16.25 12.78
N ARG A 278 14.99 -15.48 11.72
CA ARG A 278 14.23 -15.83 10.52
C ARG A 278 15.19 -15.88 9.33
N ASP A 279 15.41 -17.07 8.76
CA ASP A 279 16.42 -17.34 7.71
C ASP A 279 17.81 -16.69 7.99
N GLY A 280 18.17 -16.58 9.27
CA GLY A 280 19.44 -15.98 9.75
C GLY A 280 19.36 -14.52 10.21
N GLN A 281 18.30 -13.78 9.88
CA GLN A 281 18.08 -12.40 10.34
C GLN A 281 17.47 -12.38 11.74
N ARG A 282 17.94 -11.48 12.63
CA ARG A 282 17.44 -11.35 14.01
C ARG A 282 15.96 -10.92 14.02
N ILE A 283 15.14 -11.54 14.86
CA ILE A 283 13.74 -11.13 15.08
C ILE A 283 13.71 -10.23 16.34
N SER A 284 13.56 -8.91 16.18
CA SER A 284 13.88 -7.89 17.19
C SER A 284 13.31 -8.12 18.60
N ASP A 285 12.02 -8.44 18.67
CA ASP A 285 11.20 -8.69 19.86
C ASP A 285 11.28 -10.13 20.42
N ALA A 286 11.91 -11.06 19.70
CA ALA A 286 11.95 -12.46 20.08
C ALA A 286 13.22 -12.83 20.88
N ALA A 287 13.28 -12.36 22.13
CA ALA A 287 14.39 -12.61 23.07
C ALA A 287 14.06 -13.65 24.19
N GLY A 288 12.92 -14.33 24.10
CA GLY A 288 12.43 -15.28 25.10
C GLY A 288 12.84 -16.75 24.85
N PRO A 289 12.67 -17.63 25.86
CA PRO A 289 12.86 -19.09 25.72
C PRO A 289 11.77 -19.77 24.86
N THR A 290 10.83 -19.00 24.35
CA THR A 290 9.72 -19.40 23.47
C THR A 290 9.49 -18.34 22.41
N TYR A 291 8.96 -18.73 21.25
CA TYR A 291 8.61 -17.84 20.15
C TYR A 291 7.30 -18.29 19.50
N GLU A 292 6.35 -17.38 19.31
CA GLU A 292 5.14 -17.65 18.51
C GLU A 292 5.45 -17.40 17.04
N VAL A 293 5.17 -18.38 16.18
CA VAL A 293 5.44 -18.31 14.74
C VAL A 293 4.48 -17.32 14.09
N ASP A 294 5.03 -16.22 13.56
CA ASP A 294 4.26 -15.13 13.01
C ASP A 294 3.72 -15.48 11.61
N ALA A 295 2.39 -15.51 11.50
CA ALA A 295 1.68 -15.82 10.27
C ALA A 295 2.04 -14.90 9.08
N ARG A 296 2.42 -13.65 9.36
CA ARG A 296 2.67 -12.58 8.39
C ARG A 296 4.08 -12.65 7.83
N PHE A 297 5.07 -12.95 8.66
CA PHE A 297 6.48 -12.79 8.31
C PHE A 297 7.24 -14.12 8.19
N ASP A 298 6.81 -15.18 8.88
CA ASP A 298 7.58 -16.42 8.93
C ASP A 298 7.26 -17.38 7.76
N GLY A 299 6.16 -17.17 7.05
CA GLY A 299 5.70 -18.06 5.97
C GLY A 299 6.80 -18.42 4.96
N GLY A 300 7.09 -19.72 4.83
CA GLY A 300 8.13 -20.23 3.94
C GLY A 300 9.57 -20.11 4.46
N THR A 301 9.84 -19.36 5.54
CA THR A 301 11.19 -19.18 6.12
C THR A 301 11.57 -20.34 7.04
N ARG A 302 12.83 -20.41 7.48
CA ARG A 302 13.28 -21.29 8.57
C ARG A 302 13.54 -20.47 9.82
N ILE A 303 13.21 -21.05 10.97
CA ILE A 303 13.45 -20.44 12.27
C ILE A 303 14.65 -21.10 12.95
N THR A 304 15.51 -20.30 13.58
CA THR A 304 16.60 -20.75 14.47
C THR A 304 16.57 -19.96 15.77
N VAL A 305 17.23 -20.48 16.80
CA VAL A 305 17.43 -19.77 18.07
C VAL A 305 18.90 -19.79 18.47
N GLY A 306 19.45 -18.61 18.74
CA GLY A 306 20.71 -18.41 19.44
C GLY A 306 20.49 -18.48 20.94
N VAL A 307 21.33 -19.25 21.63
CA VAL A 307 21.40 -19.27 23.10
C VAL A 307 22.79 -18.82 23.50
N ARG A 308 22.86 -17.73 24.25
CA ARG A 308 24.11 -17.16 24.75
C ARG A 308 24.23 -17.40 26.24
N GLY A 309 25.31 -18.06 26.65
CA GLY A 309 25.68 -18.24 28.05
C GLY A 309 26.71 -17.22 28.50
N SER A 310 26.49 -16.61 29.65
CA SER A 310 27.44 -15.72 30.33
C SER A 310 27.63 -16.13 31.79
N ALA A 311 28.85 -15.92 32.30
CA ALA A 311 29.21 -16.16 33.70
C ALA A 311 30.41 -15.25 34.07
N PRO A 312 30.52 -14.76 35.32
CA PRO A 312 31.63 -13.92 35.74
C PRO A 312 33.00 -14.56 35.48
N GLY A 313 33.93 -13.79 34.91
CA GLY A 313 35.28 -14.25 34.59
C GLY A 313 35.37 -15.28 33.47
N ARG A 314 34.32 -15.42 32.63
CA ARG A 314 34.29 -16.35 31.49
C ARG A 314 33.91 -15.67 30.20
N ALA A 315 34.52 -16.12 29.12
CA ALA A 315 34.15 -15.73 27.78
C ALA A 315 32.69 -16.13 27.55
N SER A 316 31.85 -15.16 27.23
CA SER A 316 30.47 -15.45 26.84
C SER A 316 30.47 -16.23 25.52
N VAL A 317 29.61 -17.24 25.44
CA VAL A 317 29.58 -18.19 24.30
C VAL A 317 28.17 -18.29 23.79
N GLU A 318 28.02 -18.22 22.47
CA GLU A 318 26.74 -18.44 21.79
C GLU A 318 26.70 -19.79 21.06
N ARG A 319 25.50 -20.37 21.00
CA ARG A 319 25.17 -21.56 20.23
C ARG A 319 23.85 -21.36 19.52
N VAL A 320 23.86 -21.47 18.19
CA VAL A 320 22.65 -21.41 17.36
C VAL A 320 22.13 -22.82 17.11
N SER A 321 20.82 -23.01 17.19
CA SER A 321 20.18 -24.30 16.88
C SER A 321 20.34 -24.69 15.42
N ALA A 322 20.11 -25.97 15.11
CA ALA A 322 19.74 -26.35 13.76
C ALA A 322 18.44 -25.60 13.33
N PRO A 323 18.28 -25.25 12.04
CA PRO A 323 17.06 -24.62 11.56
C PRO A 323 15.87 -25.58 11.55
N THR A 324 14.69 -25.05 11.82
CA THR A 324 13.43 -25.80 11.65
C THR A 324 13.24 -26.22 10.17
N PRO A 325 12.33 -27.17 9.90
CA PRO A 325 11.64 -27.22 8.62
C PRO A 325 11.09 -25.83 8.23
N ARG A 326 10.92 -25.57 6.93
CA ARG A 326 10.30 -24.32 6.49
C ARG A 326 8.90 -24.19 7.09
N VAL A 327 8.59 -23.01 7.61
CA VAL A 327 7.28 -22.67 8.17
C VAL A 327 6.24 -22.79 7.05
N ALA A 328 5.12 -23.45 7.34
CA ALA A 328 4.05 -23.60 6.37
C ALA A 328 3.45 -22.22 6.00
N MET A 329 3.34 -21.92 4.71
CA MET A 329 2.60 -20.73 4.25
C MET A 329 1.14 -20.80 4.74
N PRO A 330 0.55 -19.69 5.23
CA PRO A 330 -0.87 -19.63 5.52
C PRO A 330 -1.69 -19.83 4.24
N VAL A 331 -2.73 -20.67 4.27
CA VAL A 331 -3.55 -21.01 3.09
C VAL A 331 -5.05 -20.84 3.36
N ILE A 332 -5.75 -20.17 2.43
CA ILE A 332 -7.21 -20.13 2.44
C ILE A 332 -7.74 -21.39 1.75
N SER A 333 -8.67 -22.08 2.40
CA SER A 333 -9.50 -23.13 1.79
C SER A 333 -10.79 -22.48 1.26
N PRO A 334 -10.98 -22.32 -0.06
CA PRO A 334 -12.14 -21.63 -0.62
C PRO A 334 -13.40 -22.49 -0.59
N GLY A 335 -14.49 -21.95 -0.06
CA GLY A 335 -15.83 -22.51 -0.20
C GLY A 335 -16.26 -22.55 -1.67
N VAL A 336 -17.06 -23.55 -2.05
CA VAL A 336 -17.64 -23.66 -3.40
C VAL A 336 -18.81 -22.67 -3.50
N PRO A 337 -18.75 -21.65 -4.38
CA PRO A 337 -19.90 -20.77 -4.58
C PRO A 337 -20.95 -21.42 -5.47
N ALA A 338 -22.22 -21.19 -5.16
CA ALA A 338 -23.37 -21.63 -5.93
C ALA A 338 -24.35 -20.47 -6.14
N ILE A 339 -24.92 -20.39 -7.34
CA ILE A 339 -25.95 -19.41 -7.70
C ILE A 339 -27.32 -19.98 -7.30
N GLY A 340 -28.06 -19.24 -6.48
CA GLY A 340 -29.44 -19.55 -6.07
C GLY A 340 -30.44 -18.58 -6.69
N GLY A 341 -31.63 -19.09 -7.01
CA GLY A 341 -32.69 -18.36 -7.74
C GLY A 341 -32.94 -18.97 -9.11
N LEU A 342 -33.95 -18.45 -9.82
CA LEU A 342 -34.24 -18.85 -11.20
C LEU A 342 -33.48 -17.92 -12.17
N PRO A 343 -32.64 -18.45 -13.07
CA PRO A 343 -31.87 -17.65 -14.03
C PRO A 343 -32.78 -17.15 -15.16
N LEU A 344 -33.55 -16.10 -14.85
CA LEU A 344 -34.48 -15.44 -15.76
C LEU A 344 -34.17 -13.95 -15.79
N VAL A 345 -34.32 -13.33 -16.97
CA VAL A 345 -34.22 -11.87 -17.11
C VAL A 345 -35.20 -11.18 -16.15
N GLY A 346 -34.69 -10.22 -15.36
CA GLY A 346 -35.47 -9.47 -14.36
C GLY A 346 -35.71 -10.20 -13.03
N ARG A 347 -35.16 -11.41 -12.81
CA ARG A 347 -35.26 -12.14 -11.52
C ARG A 347 -33.93 -12.16 -10.79
N GLN A 348 -33.92 -11.73 -9.54
CA GLN A 348 -32.70 -11.65 -8.74
C GLN A 348 -32.12 -13.05 -8.46
N LEU A 349 -30.83 -13.19 -8.74
CA LEU A 349 -29.97 -14.30 -8.37
C LEU A 349 -29.17 -13.93 -7.12
N THR A 350 -28.86 -14.92 -6.29
CA THR A 350 -28.13 -14.79 -5.02
C THR A 350 -26.94 -15.74 -4.96
N VAL A 351 -25.87 -15.36 -4.25
CA VAL A 351 -24.68 -16.19 -4.09
C VAL A 351 -24.69 -16.90 -2.74
N ARG A 352 -24.50 -18.22 -2.75
CA ARG A 352 -24.14 -19.00 -1.56
C ARG A 352 -22.67 -19.35 -1.66
N THR A 353 -21.82 -18.81 -0.78
CA THR A 353 -20.36 -18.85 -0.94
C THR A 353 -19.68 -20.15 -0.47
N GLY A 354 -20.39 -21.01 0.26
CA GLY A 354 -19.83 -22.20 0.89
C GLY A 354 -18.97 -21.87 2.13
N PHE A 355 -18.33 -22.89 2.72
CA PHE A 355 -17.49 -22.70 3.90
C PHE A 355 -16.05 -22.33 3.51
N TRP A 356 -15.67 -21.08 3.77
CA TRP A 356 -14.30 -20.60 3.63
C TRP A 356 -13.55 -20.75 4.96
N ARG A 357 -12.28 -21.16 4.91
CA ARG A 357 -11.44 -21.34 6.11
C ARG A 357 -10.02 -20.79 5.92
N PRO A 358 -9.37 -20.27 6.99
CA PRO A 358 -9.92 -20.08 8.33
C PRO A 358 -10.84 -18.86 8.40
N ALA A 359 -11.94 -18.93 9.16
CA ALA A 359 -12.89 -17.82 9.33
C ALA A 359 -12.45 -16.83 10.44
N PRO A 360 -12.85 -15.55 10.40
CA PRO A 360 -13.56 -14.88 9.30
C PRO A 360 -12.66 -14.63 8.08
N ILE A 361 -13.28 -14.45 6.91
CA ILE A 361 -12.68 -14.09 5.62
C ILE A 361 -13.56 -13.01 4.99
N VAL A 362 -12.95 -11.98 4.42
CA VAL A 362 -13.64 -10.97 3.60
C VAL A 362 -13.90 -11.58 2.22
N LEU A 363 -15.13 -11.45 1.70
CA LEU A 363 -15.51 -12.01 0.41
C LEU A 363 -15.95 -10.91 -0.55
N THR A 364 -15.29 -10.81 -1.70
CA THR A 364 -15.70 -9.95 -2.82
C THR A 364 -16.27 -10.80 -3.96
N TYR A 365 -17.15 -10.22 -4.77
CA TYR A 365 -17.89 -10.92 -5.82
C TYR A 365 -17.63 -10.25 -7.16
N ARG A 366 -17.67 -11.03 -8.24
CA ARG A 366 -17.71 -10.50 -9.61
C ARG A 366 -18.51 -11.45 -10.49
N TRP A 367 -19.63 -10.94 -11.02
CA TRP A 367 -20.46 -11.71 -11.95
C TRP A 367 -19.85 -11.70 -13.35
N LEU A 368 -19.92 -12.85 -14.02
CA LEU A 368 -19.36 -13.08 -15.34
C LEU A 368 -20.48 -13.51 -16.30
N ARG A 369 -20.47 -12.97 -17.53
CA ARG A 369 -21.28 -13.39 -18.67
C ARG A 369 -20.37 -14.09 -19.67
N ASP A 370 -20.61 -15.37 -19.92
CA ASP A 370 -19.78 -16.24 -20.76
C ASP A 370 -18.27 -16.13 -20.42
N GLY A 371 -17.95 -16.10 -19.11
CA GLY A 371 -16.59 -15.95 -18.58
C GLY A 371 -16.05 -14.52 -18.50
N VAL A 372 -16.72 -13.52 -19.09
CA VAL A 372 -16.30 -12.10 -19.11
C VAL A 372 -16.97 -11.31 -18.00
N ALA A 373 -16.21 -10.49 -17.27
CA ALA A 373 -16.76 -9.69 -16.16
C ALA A 373 -17.83 -8.69 -16.61
N ILE A 374 -18.92 -8.61 -15.83
CA ILE A 374 -20.00 -7.64 -16.02
C ILE A 374 -19.69 -6.38 -15.19
N PRO A 375 -19.47 -5.20 -15.79
CA PRO A 375 -19.16 -3.98 -15.05
C PRO A 375 -20.23 -3.63 -14.01
N GLY A 376 -19.81 -3.25 -12.80
CA GLY A 376 -20.69 -2.90 -11.67
C GLY A 376 -21.39 -4.08 -10.97
N ALA A 377 -21.30 -5.31 -11.50
CA ALA A 377 -21.92 -6.48 -10.90
C ALA A 377 -20.97 -7.16 -9.90
N GLU A 378 -20.78 -6.51 -8.74
CA GLU A 378 -19.79 -6.92 -7.71
C GLU A 378 -20.41 -7.27 -6.34
N GLY A 379 -21.75 -7.36 -6.28
CA GLY A 379 -22.49 -7.73 -5.07
C GLY A 379 -22.79 -9.23 -4.92
N PRO A 380 -23.23 -9.67 -3.73
CA PRO A 380 -23.68 -11.05 -3.45
C PRO A 380 -25.00 -11.43 -4.13
N ALA A 381 -25.55 -10.54 -4.97
CA ALA A 381 -26.75 -10.75 -5.77
C ALA A 381 -26.62 -10.03 -7.12
N TYR A 382 -27.32 -10.53 -8.14
CA TYR A 382 -27.38 -9.93 -9.47
C TYR A 382 -28.74 -10.17 -10.11
N THR A 383 -29.28 -9.18 -10.80
CA THR A 383 -30.53 -9.32 -11.57
C THR A 383 -30.18 -9.34 -13.05
N PRO A 384 -30.33 -10.48 -13.76
CA PRO A 384 -29.98 -10.57 -15.18
C PRO A 384 -30.79 -9.59 -16.03
N VAL A 385 -30.12 -8.93 -16.96
CA VAL A 385 -30.70 -7.98 -17.91
C VAL A 385 -30.95 -8.63 -19.27
N ALA A 386 -31.58 -7.92 -20.21
CA ALA A 386 -31.89 -8.47 -21.53
C ALA A 386 -30.63 -9.00 -22.28
N ALA A 387 -29.46 -8.41 -22.04
CA ALA A 387 -28.19 -8.83 -22.63
C ALA A 387 -27.63 -10.17 -22.06
N ASP A 388 -28.18 -10.69 -20.95
CA ASP A 388 -27.83 -12.01 -20.41
C ASP A 388 -28.64 -13.15 -21.06
N ARG A 389 -29.75 -12.86 -21.74
CA ARG A 389 -30.65 -13.89 -22.29
C ARG A 389 -29.88 -14.87 -23.18
N GLY A 390 -30.03 -16.16 -22.89
CA GLY A 390 -29.36 -17.26 -23.57
C GLY A 390 -27.88 -17.44 -23.22
N ARG A 391 -27.27 -16.51 -22.48
CA ARG A 391 -25.86 -16.58 -22.05
C ARG A 391 -25.69 -17.39 -20.77
N LEU A 392 -24.44 -17.75 -20.48
CA LEU A 392 -24.04 -18.36 -19.22
C LEU A 392 -23.67 -17.27 -18.22
N LEU A 393 -24.23 -17.35 -17.02
CA LEU A 393 -23.83 -16.55 -15.86
C LEU A 393 -23.05 -17.39 -14.87
N GLU A 394 -21.92 -16.84 -14.42
CA GLU A 394 -21.11 -17.37 -13.33
C GLU A 394 -20.87 -16.26 -12.30
N VAL A 395 -20.51 -16.63 -11.07
CA VAL A 395 -19.95 -15.68 -10.11
C VAL A 395 -18.58 -16.16 -9.63
N ARG A 396 -17.59 -15.28 -9.73
CA ARG A 396 -16.30 -15.45 -9.08
C ARG A 396 -16.38 -14.82 -7.70
N VAL A 397 -16.06 -15.59 -6.67
CA VAL A 397 -15.94 -15.13 -5.29
C VAL A 397 -14.45 -15.16 -4.93
N THR A 398 -13.90 -14.03 -4.51
CA THR A 398 -12.53 -13.92 -4.01
C THR A 398 -12.57 -13.80 -2.50
N GLY A 399 -11.81 -14.64 -1.80
CA GLY A 399 -11.64 -14.57 -0.36
C GLY A 399 -10.30 -13.97 0.00
N GLU A 400 -10.36 -13.00 0.90
CA GLU A 400 -9.23 -12.23 1.40
C GLU A 400 -9.21 -12.30 2.93
N ARG A 401 -8.06 -12.61 3.49
CA ARG A 401 -7.82 -12.58 4.92
C ARG A 401 -6.35 -12.33 5.15
N TYR A 402 -6.00 -11.23 5.78
CA TYR A 402 -4.62 -10.99 6.16
C TYR A 402 -4.11 -12.04 7.17
N PRO A 403 -2.87 -12.56 7.07
CA PRO A 403 -1.85 -12.38 6.02
C PRO A 403 -1.83 -13.53 4.97
N TYR A 404 -2.97 -14.16 4.72
CA TYR A 404 -3.10 -15.28 3.79
C TYR A 404 -3.15 -14.74 2.34
N PRO A 405 -2.55 -15.45 1.37
CA PRO A 405 -2.75 -15.14 -0.04
C PRO A 405 -4.22 -15.17 -0.42
N THR A 406 -4.66 -14.21 -1.22
CA THR A 406 -6.04 -14.17 -1.73
C THR A 406 -6.28 -15.36 -2.66
N VAL A 407 -7.48 -15.92 -2.60
CA VAL A 407 -7.86 -17.05 -3.47
C VAL A 407 -9.26 -16.83 -4.01
N SER A 408 -9.47 -17.13 -5.27
CA SER A 408 -10.79 -17.02 -5.90
C SER A 408 -11.34 -18.37 -6.33
N ARG A 409 -12.66 -18.49 -6.33
CA ARG A 409 -13.38 -19.67 -6.83
C ARG A 409 -14.59 -19.21 -7.62
N THR A 410 -14.81 -19.81 -8.78
CA THR A 410 -15.97 -19.53 -9.65
C THR A 410 -17.06 -20.56 -9.39
N SER A 411 -18.32 -20.16 -9.50
CA SER A 411 -19.47 -21.06 -9.41
C SER A 411 -19.57 -21.97 -10.64
N VAL A 412 -20.43 -22.98 -10.56
CA VAL A 412 -20.96 -23.59 -11.79
C VAL A 412 -21.78 -22.54 -12.55
N ALA A 413 -21.69 -22.55 -13.88
CA ALA A 413 -22.45 -21.65 -14.75
C ALA A 413 -23.94 -22.01 -14.80
N VAL A 414 -24.80 -20.99 -14.85
CA VAL A 414 -26.25 -21.14 -15.09
C VAL A 414 -26.65 -20.43 -16.38
N ARG A 415 -27.52 -21.05 -17.20
CA ARG A 415 -28.01 -20.42 -18.44
C ARG A 415 -29.24 -19.56 -18.15
N VAL A 416 -29.23 -18.31 -18.61
CA VAL A 416 -30.37 -17.39 -18.45
C VAL A 416 -31.39 -17.58 -19.57
N SER A 417 -32.69 -17.54 -19.22
CA SER A 417 -33.81 -17.57 -20.18
C SER A 417 -34.61 -16.25 -20.21
#